data_AF-D1CT86-F1
#
_entry.id   AF-D1CT86-F1
#
_cell.length_a   1.000
_cell.length_b   1.000
_cell.length_c   1.000
_cell.angle_alpha   90.00
_cell.angle_beta   90.00
_cell.angle_gamma   90.00
#
_symmetry.space_group_name_H-M   'P 1'
#
loop_
_entity.id
_entity.type
_entity.pdbx_description
1 polymer ?
#
loop_
_entity_poly.entity_id
_entity_poly.type
_entity_poly.pdbx_seq_one_letter_code
_entity_poly.pdbx_strand_id
1 'polypeptide(L)'
;LAFMEACFSACVKRLSVSDPRLSVPVRLKGDALEKHVLNSPSVIDHFAKVVGANSARLAKMPEGCRSVIYTDARQRHSDGDVQADLIITSPPYAGAQKYIRASSLSIGWLGMAPSDRLRELEKLNIGREHFYKSDYSVESVSVVPSAQEVLSKIKSMNSLRSHIADTYLREMDDAAEAIISRLR
;
A
#
# COMPACT_ATOMS: atom_id res chain seq x y z
N LEU A 1 -9.21 10.38 -6.40
CA LEU A 1 -9.05 10.01 -7.83
C LEU A 1 -10.41 9.98 -8.48
N ALA A 2 -10.57 10.70 -9.58
CA ALA A 2 -11.73 10.56 -10.45
C ALA A 2 -11.74 9.17 -11.12
N PHE A 3 -12.90 8.73 -11.59
CA PHE A 3 -13.07 7.41 -12.19
C PHE A 3 -12.11 7.14 -13.36
N MET A 4 -11.93 8.12 -14.24
CA MET A 4 -11.03 7.98 -15.40
C MET A 4 -9.56 7.89 -14.98
N GLU A 5 -9.14 8.61 -13.94
CA GLU A 5 -7.79 8.52 -13.39
C GLU A 5 -7.54 7.15 -12.75
N ALA A 6 -8.53 6.60 -12.06
CA ALA A 6 -8.46 5.25 -11.49
C ALA A 6 -8.31 4.20 -12.61
N CYS A 7 -9.10 4.31 -13.68
CA CYS A 7 -8.97 3.44 -14.86
C CYS A 7 -7.60 3.59 -15.53
N PHE A 8 -7.10 4.81 -15.65
CA PHE A 8 -5.80 5.08 -16.24
C PHE A 8 -4.69 4.45 -15.38
N SER A 9 -4.76 4.60 -14.06
CA SER A 9 -3.79 4.03 -13.12
C SER A 9 -3.65 2.51 -13.24
N ALA A 10 -4.73 1.81 -13.59
CA ALA A 10 -4.77 0.38 -13.81
C ALA A 10 -4.12 -0.05 -15.15
N CYS A 11 -4.00 0.87 -16.11
CA CYS A 11 -3.36 0.63 -17.40
C CYS A 11 -1.84 0.84 -17.36
N VAL A 12 -1.38 1.78 -16.53
CA VAL A 12 -0.01 2.30 -16.50
C VAL A 12 1.04 1.18 -16.49
N LYS A 13 0.88 0.18 -15.64
CA LYS A 13 1.85 -0.92 -15.54
C LYS A 13 1.90 -1.77 -16.81
N ARG A 14 0.74 -2.17 -17.33
CA ARG A 14 0.61 -3.06 -18.52
C ARG A 14 1.12 -2.41 -19.80
N LEU A 15 0.90 -1.11 -19.94
CA LEU A 15 1.29 -0.31 -21.12
C LEU A 15 2.71 0.27 -21.02
N SER A 16 3.36 0.12 -19.86
CA SER A 16 4.77 0.51 -19.69
C SER A 16 5.72 -0.62 -20.08
N VAL A 17 7.01 -0.30 -20.08
CA VAL A 17 8.12 -1.26 -20.22
C VAL A 17 8.50 -1.96 -18.90
N SER A 18 7.63 -1.89 -17.89
CA SER A 18 7.86 -2.59 -16.61
C SER A 18 7.59 -4.09 -16.73
N ASP A 19 8.36 -4.91 -16.03
CA ASP A 19 8.15 -6.36 -15.97
C ASP A 19 6.84 -6.67 -15.24
N PRO A 20 5.83 -7.25 -15.90
CA PRO A 20 4.53 -7.50 -15.30
C PRO A 20 4.58 -8.56 -14.19
N ARG A 21 5.64 -9.37 -14.11
CA ARG A 21 5.79 -10.45 -13.11
C ARG A 21 6.24 -9.93 -11.75
N LEU A 22 6.80 -8.72 -11.69
CA LEU A 22 7.30 -8.12 -10.46
C LEU A 22 6.29 -7.08 -9.96
N SER A 23 6.00 -7.06 -8.66
CA SER A 23 5.06 -6.09 -8.09
C SER A 23 5.57 -4.65 -8.25
N VAL A 24 6.87 -4.45 -8.01
CA VAL A 24 7.58 -3.18 -8.19
C VAL A 24 7.94 -2.93 -9.67
N PRO A 25 7.89 -1.67 -10.14
CA PRO A 25 8.21 -1.36 -11.53
C PRO A 25 9.71 -1.53 -11.76
N VAL A 26 10.06 -2.59 -12.51
CA VAL A 26 11.43 -2.86 -12.97
C VAL A 26 11.40 -2.86 -14.48
N ARG A 27 12.26 -2.08 -15.12
CA ARG A 27 12.32 -2.00 -16.57
C ARG A 27 12.83 -3.31 -17.18
N LEU A 28 12.11 -3.83 -18.17
CA LEU A 28 12.54 -4.95 -19.01
C LEU A 28 13.79 -4.59 -19.82
N LYS A 29 14.60 -5.59 -20.18
CA LYS A 29 15.84 -5.43 -20.96
C LYS A 29 15.97 -6.53 -22.02
N GLY A 30 16.77 -6.25 -23.06
CA GLY A 30 17.07 -7.19 -24.14
C GLY A 30 15.82 -7.74 -24.84
N ASP A 31 15.87 -9.00 -25.24
CA ASP A 31 14.79 -9.71 -25.95
C ASP A 31 13.43 -9.63 -25.24
N ALA A 32 13.42 -9.59 -23.89
CA ALA A 32 12.18 -9.50 -23.12
C ALA A 32 11.50 -8.14 -23.33
N LEU A 33 12.27 -7.06 -23.46
CA LEU A 33 11.75 -5.73 -23.77
C LEU A 33 11.19 -5.70 -25.20
N GLU A 34 11.94 -6.21 -26.17
CA GLU A 34 11.53 -6.22 -27.58
C GLU A 34 10.23 -6.99 -27.78
N LYS A 35 10.15 -8.21 -27.22
CA LYS A 35 8.93 -9.02 -27.24
C LYS A 35 7.76 -8.32 -26.56
N HIS A 36 8.00 -7.62 -25.44
CA HIS A 36 6.93 -6.91 -24.74
C HIS A 36 6.40 -5.73 -25.55
N VAL A 37 7.28 -4.95 -26.17
CA VAL A 37 6.88 -3.82 -27.03
C VAL A 37 6.11 -4.32 -28.26
N LEU A 38 6.59 -5.37 -28.92
CA LEU A 38 5.91 -5.97 -30.08
C LEU A 38 4.52 -6.52 -29.74
N ASN A 39 4.34 -7.05 -28.52
CA ASN A 39 3.06 -7.58 -28.03
C ASN A 39 2.27 -6.58 -27.17
N SER A 40 2.65 -5.29 -27.18
CA SER A 40 1.93 -4.27 -26.44
C SER A 40 0.57 -4.01 -27.09
N PRO A 41 -0.53 -3.99 -26.32
CA PRO A 41 -1.83 -3.72 -26.90
C PRO A 41 -1.94 -2.25 -27.31
N SER A 42 -2.89 -1.96 -28.20
CA SER A 42 -3.32 -0.59 -28.49
C SER A 42 -3.68 0.13 -27.19
N VAL A 43 -3.09 1.31 -26.98
CA VAL A 43 -3.26 2.10 -25.75
C VAL A 43 -4.72 2.46 -25.53
N ILE A 44 -5.38 2.97 -26.58
CA ILE A 44 -6.76 3.42 -26.52
C ILE A 44 -7.71 2.22 -26.29
N ASP A 45 -7.52 1.13 -27.02
CA ASP A 45 -8.37 -0.05 -26.88
C ASP A 45 -8.21 -0.70 -25.50
N HIS A 46 -6.99 -0.74 -24.98
CA HIS A 46 -6.73 -1.25 -23.64
C HIS A 46 -7.38 -0.38 -22.57
N PHE A 47 -7.26 0.94 -22.68
CA PHE A 47 -7.91 1.87 -21.76
C PHE A 47 -9.44 1.75 -21.83
N ALA A 48 -10.02 1.72 -23.03
CA ALA A 48 -11.46 1.53 -23.23
C ALA A 48 -11.94 0.21 -22.60
N LYS A 49 -11.17 -0.87 -22.75
CA LYS A 49 -11.45 -2.16 -22.10
C LYS A 49 -11.45 -2.05 -20.57
N VAL A 50 -10.46 -1.35 -19.99
CA VAL A 50 -10.39 -1.14 -18.54
C VAL A 50 -11.55 -0.28 -18.03
N VAL A 51 -11.90 0.78 -18.75
CA VAL A 51 -13.08 1.61 -18.45
C VAL A 51 -14.34 0.76 -18.48
N GLY A 52 -14.59 0.03 -19.58
CA GLY A 52 -15.78 -0.82 -19.71
C GLY A 52 -15.88 -1.89 -18.62
N ALA A 53 -14.77 -2.53 -18.27
CA ALA A 53 -14.73 -3.52 -17.18
C ALA A 53 -15.06 -2.90 -15.81
N ASN A 54 -14.57 -1.70 -15.52
CA ASN A 54 -14.86 -1.03 -14.25
C ASN A 54 -16.27 -0.43 -14.22
N SER A 55 -16.78 0.10 -15.32
CA SER A 55 -18.18 0.52 -15.45
C SER A 55 -19.14 -0.65 -15.20
N ALA A 56 -18.85 -1.82 -15.76
CA ALA A 56 -19.65 -3.03 -15.54
C ALA A 56 -19.61 -3.53 -14.08
N ARG A 57 -18.54 -3.26 -13.33
CA ARG A 57 -18.48 -3.53 -11.88
C ARG A 57 -19.34 -2.55 -11.10
N LEU A 58 -19.22 -1.26 -11.41
CA LEU A 58 -20.02 -0.21 -10.76
C LEU A 58 -21.51 -0.37 -11.04
N ALA A 59 -21.90 -0.84 -12.23
CA ALA A 59 -23.29 -1.12 -12.56
C ALA A 59 -23.92 -2.26 -11.73
N LYS A 60 -23.11 -3.06 -11.03
CA LYS A 60 -23.57 -4.12 -10.12
C LYS A 60 -23.69 -3.65 -8.67
N MET A 61 -23.26 -2.44 -8.34
CA MET A 61 -23.40 -1.91 -6.99
C MET A 61 -24.87 -1.62 -6.70
N PRO A 62 -25.39 -2.01 -5.53
CA PRO A 62 -26.73 -1.63 -5.11
C PRO A 62 -26.90 -0.11 -5.09
N GLU A 63 -28.11 0.36 -5.42
CA GLU A 63 -28.45 1.77 -5.27
C GLU A 63 -28.37 2.19 -3.79
N GLY A 64 -27.97 3.44 -3.55
CA GLY A 64 -27.84 3.98 -2.21
C GLY A 64 -26.58 3.57 -1.45
N CYS A 65 -25.69 2.77 -2.04
CA CYS A 65 -24.37 2.49 -1.45
C CYS A 65 -23.58 3.80 -1.25
N ARG A 66 -23.20 4.06 0.00
CA ARG A 66 -22.31 5.17 0.37
C ARG A 66 -20.94 4.61 0.71
N SER A 67 -19.89 5.25 0.21
CA SER A 67 -18.51 4.95 0.58
C SER A 67 -17.90 6.15 1.28
N VAL A 68 -17.18 5.89 2.36
CA VAL A 68 -16.32 6.86 3.04
C VAL A 68 -14.91 6.30 2.99
N ILE A 69 -13.96 7.14 2.58
CA ILE A 69 -12.55 6.74 2.45
C ILE A 69 -11.78 7.42 3.58
N TYR A 70 -11.09 6.61 4.37
CA TYR A 70 -10.14 7.06 5.38
C TYR A 70 -8.72 6.77 4.90
N THR A 71 -7.77 7.61 5.31
CA THR A 71 -6.40 7.57 4.79
C THR A 71 -5.42 6.83 5.69
N ASP A 72 -5.76 6.62 6.96
CA ASP A 72 -4.89 5.95 7.93
C ASP A 72 -5.71 5.07 8.88
N ALA A 73 -5.40 3.77 8.89
CA ALA A 73 -6.11 2.79 9.71
C ALA A 73 -5.85 2.97 11.22
N ARG A 74 -4.75 3.64 11.61
CA ARG A 74 -4.39 3.93 13.01
C ARG A 74 -5.23 5.05 13.61
N GLN A 75 -5.89 5.86 12.77
CA GLN A 75 -6.71 6.96 13.28
C GLN A 75 -7.97 6.42 13.96
N ARG A 76 -8.12 6.78 15.24
CA ARG A 76 -9.37 6.62 15.98
C ARG A 76 -10.33 7.74 15.55
N HIS A 77 -11.59 7.40 15.29
CA HIS A 77 -12.64 8.40 15.11
C HIS A 77 -13.39 8.62 16.42
N SER A 78 -14.08 9.76 16.51
CA SER A 78 -15.07 10.02 17.53
C SER A 78 -16.09 8.88 17.60
N ASP A 79 -16.52 8.53 18.81
CA ASP A 79 -17.59 7.55 19.02
C ASP A 79 -18.83 7.96 18.22
N GLY A 80 -19.30 7.07 17.33
CA GLY A 80 -20.54 7.25 16.56
C GLY A 80 -20.38 7.65 15.09
N ASP A 81 -19.17 7.98 14.61
CA ASP A 81 -19.00 8.43 13.21
C ASP A 81 -19.21 7.31 12.18
N VAL A 82 -18.72 6.09 12.46
CA VAL A 82 -18.91 4.90 11.62
C VAL A 82 -18.98 3.67 12.49
N GLN A 83 -20.14 3.02 12.48
CA GLN A 83 -20.39 1.76 13.16
C GLN A 83 -20.66 0.68 12.12
N ALA A 84 -19.90 -0.41 12.16
CA ALA A 84 -19.94 -1.50 11.20
C ALA A 84 -20.49 -2.78 11.86
N ASP A 85 -21.37 -3.48 11.15
CA ASP A 85 -21.86 -4.81 11.54
C ASP A 85 -20.87 -5.94 11.18
N LEU A 86 -19.99 -5.68 10.20
CA LEU A 86 -18.98 -6.62 9.72
C LEU A 86 -17.71 -5.88 9.33
N ILE A 87 -16.58 -6.39 9.80
CA ILE A 87 -15.25 -5.93 9.43
C ILE A 87 -14.59 -7.00 8.56
N ILE A 88 -14.16 -6.61 7.36
CA ILE A 88 -13.36 -7.45 6.47
C ILE A 88 -12.02 -6.74 6.28
N THR A 89 -10.91 -7.41 6.60
CA THR A 89 -9.58 -6.83 6.52
C THR A 89 -8.55 -7.81 5.96
N SER A 90 -7.54 -7.26 5.29
CA SER A 90 -6.35 -7.96 4.82
C SER A 90 -5.14 -7.07 5.16
N PRO A 91 -4.72 -7.03 6.43
CA PRO A 91 -3.71 -6.08 6.88
C PRO A 91 -2.35 -6.32 6.20
N PRO A 92 -1.49 -5.30 6.12
CA PRO A 92 -0.13 -5.48 5.61
C PRO A 92 0.63 -6.45 6.51
N TYR A 93 1.44 -7.33 5.92
CA TYR A 93 2.36 -8.19 6.68
C TYR A 93 3.75 -7.54 6.74
N ALA A 94 4.47 -7.76 7.86
CA ALA A 94 5.80 -7.20 8.08
C ALA A 94 6.73 -7.47 6.88
N GLY A 95 7.14 -6.40 6.20
CA GLY A 95 8.05 -6.46 5.05
C GLY A 95 7.50 -7.13 3.78
N ALA A 96 6.22 -7.52 3.73
CA ALA A 96 5.68 -8.32 2.63
C ALA A 96 5.41 -7.51 1.35
N GLN A 97 5.05 -6.23 1.46
CA GLN A 97 4.71 -5.44 0.27
C GLN A 97 5.13 -3.97 0.38
N LYS A 98 5.87 -3.49 -0.63
CA LYS A 98 6.29 -2.09 -0.75
C LYS A 98 5.28 -1.30 -1.56
N TYR A 99 4.11 -1.00 -0.99
CA TYR A 99 2.96 -0.41 -1.71
C TYR A 99 3.33 0.85 -2.52
N ILE A 100 4.00 1.83 -1.90
CA ILE A 100 4.41 3.05 -2.62
C ILE A 100 5.36 2.73 -3.76
N ARG A 101 6.30 1.80 -3.55
CA ARG A 101 7.21 1.38 -4.61
C ARG A 101 6.47 0.66 -5.73
N ALA A 102 5.53 -0.23 -5.41
CA ALA A 102 4.71 -0.95 -6.38
C ALA A 102 3.81 -0.02 -7.21
N SER A 103 3.28 1.02 -6.57
CA SER A 103 2.40 2.01 -7.21
C SER A 103 3.13 3.23 -7.75
N SER A 104 4.45 3.33 -7.59
CA SER A 104 5.25 4.52 -7.93
C SER A 104 5.06 4.99 -9.37
N LEU A 105 4.95 4.05 -10.32
CA LEU A 105 4.71 4.37 -11.71
C LEU A 105 3.35 5.05 -11.93
N SER A 106 2.28 4.51 -11.32
CA SER A 106 0.94 5.11 -11.41
C SER A 106 0.85 6.44 -10.68
N ILE A 107 1.48 6.56 -9.50
CA ILE A 107 1.55 7.81 -8.72
C ILE A 107 2.23 8.91 -9.55
N GLY A 108 3.37 8.60 -10.19
CA GLY A 108 4.11 9.56 -11.00
C GLY A 108 3.35 9.98 -12.26
N TRP A 109 2.77 9.02 -13.00
CA TRP A 109 1.99 9.32 -14.22
C TRP A 109 0.74 10.15 -13.96
N LEU A 110 0.13 10.02 -12.78
CA LEU A 110 -1.02 10.80 -12.36
C LEU A 110 -0.64 12.16 -11.73
N GLY A 111 0.66 12.46 -11.60
CA GLY A 111 1.12 13.69 -10.94
C GLY A 111 0.78 13.76 -9.45
N MET A 112 0.51 12.63 -8.79
CA MET A 112 0.10 12.59 -7.38
C MET A 112 1.27 12.78 -6.40
N ALA A 113 2.50 12.54 -6.86
CA ALA A 113 3.70 12.86 -6.09
C ALA A 113 4.85 13.23 -7.04
N PRO A 114 5.63 14.26 -6.72
CA PRO A 114 6.91 14.51 -7.36
C PRO A 114 7.86 13.31 -7.23
N SER A 115 8.77 13.14 -8.20
CA SER A 115 9.68 11.99 -8.27
C SER A 115 10.59 11.84 -7.05
N ASP A 116 10.87 12.92 -6.33
CA ASP A 116 11.71 12.98 -5.12
C ASP A 116 10.91 12.82 -3.80
N ARG A 117 9.58 12.74 -3.86
CA ARG A 117 8.71 12.69 -2.67
C ARG A 117 8.12 11.31 -2.37
N LEU A 118 8.42 10.29 -3.18
CA LEU A 118 7.94 8.91 -2.92
C LEU A 118 8.38 8.38 -1.55
N ARG A 119 9.57 8.76 -1.08
CA ARG A 119 10.07 8.36 0.24
C ARG A 119 9.21 8.90 1.38
N GLU A 120 8.60 10.07 1.21
CA GLU A 120 7.72 10.65 2.23
C GLU A 120 6.42 9.88 2.34
N LEU A 121 5.85 9.47 1.21
CA LEU A 121 4.68 8.58 1.19
C LEU A 121 5.00 7.22 1.82
N GLU A 122 6.21 6.69 1.60
CA GLU A 122 6.62 5.41 2.20
C GLU A 122 6.66 5.50 3.74
N LYS A 123 7.06 6.65 4.30
CA LYS A 123 7.11 6.86 5.75
C LYS A 123 5.72 6.82 6.41
N LEU A 124 4.64 7.01 5.65
CA LEU A 124 3.28 6.96 6.18
C LEU A 124 2.75 5.53 6.34
N ASN A 125 3.36 4.55 5.67
CA ASN A 125 2.89 3.16 5.71
C ASN A 125 3.25 2.46 7.03
N ILE A 126 2.30 1.61 7.44
CA ILE A 126 2.57 0.52 8.38
C ILE A 126 3.52 -0.48 7.71
N GLY A 127 4.61 -0.83 8.40
CA GLY A 127 5.63 -1.73 7.86
C GLY A 127 6.68 -1.04 6.97
N ARG A 128 6.84 0.28 7.09
CA ARG A 128 7.95 1.02 6.47
C ARG A 128 9.31 0.50 6.93
N GLU A 129 10.34 0.62 6.09
CA GLU A 129 11.70 0.15 6.41
C GLU A 129 12.72 1.29 6.59
N HIS A 130 12.38 2.51 6.18
CA HIS A 130 13.31 3.64 6.21
C HIS A 130 13.21 4.42 7.52
N PHE A 131 14.18 4.19 8.40
CA PHE A 131 14.41 4.93 9.64
C PHE A 131 15.81 5.54 9.66
N TYR A 132 15.95 6.69 10.31
CA TYR A 132 17.25 7.27 10.65
C TYR A 132 17.82 6.63 11.91
N LYS A 133 19.14 6.70 12.09
CA LYS A 133 19.82 6.15 13.27
C LYS A 133 19.29 6.74 14.59
N SER A 134 18.86 8.01 14.56
CA SER A 134 18.22 8.70 15.68
C SER A 134 16.92 8.05 16.13
N ASP A 135 16.19 7.40 15.22
CA ASP A 135 14.86 6.85 15.50
C ASP A 135 14.94 5.59 16.38
N TYR A 136 16.09 4.91 16.37
CA TYR A 136 16.32 3.66 17.09
C TYR A 136 17.59 3.65 17.96
N SER A 137 18.19 4.82 18.19
CA SER A 137 19.35 4.95 19.08
C SER A 137 18.98 4.89 20.56
N VAL A 138 17.72 5.17 20.90
CA VAL A 138 17.21 5.10 22.28
C VAL A 138 16.58 3.74 22.51
N GLU A 139 16.83 3.17 23.69
CA GLU A 139 16.23 1.90 24.09
C GLU A 139 14.74 2.09 24.39
N SER A 140 13.88 1.42 23.62
CA SER A 140 12.44 1.37 23.85
C SER A 140 12.04 -0.03 24.31
N VAL A 141 11.15 -0.09 25.30
CA VAL A 141 10.47 -1.33 25.69
C VAL A 141 9.42 -1.63 24.62
N SER A 142 9.40 -2.86 24.09
CA SER A 142 8.37 -3.32 23.15
C SER A 142 6.99 -3.18 23.80
N VAL A 143 6.01 -2.68 23.06
CA VAL A 143 4.63 -2.57 23.54
C VAL A 143 3.89 -3.91 23.47
N VAL A 144 4.41 -4.88 22.70
CA VAL A 144 3.84 -6.22 22.58
C VAL A 144 4.67 -7.21 23.42
N PRO A 145 4.20 -7.62 24.62
CA PRO A 145 5.00 -8.46 25.53
C PRO A 145 5.36 -9.81 24.93
N SER A 146 4.44 -10.42 24.17
CA SER A 146 4.65 -11.71 23.52
C SER A 146 5.76 -11.70 22.46
N ALA A 147 6.11 -10.52 21.92
CA ALA A 147 7.16 -10.37 20.90
C ALA A 147 8.54 -10.02 21.49
N GLN A 148 8.63 -9.71 22.78
CA GLN A 148 9.81 -9.08 23.37
C GLN A 148 11.07 -9.96 23.30
N GLU A 149 10.93 -11.28 23.49
CA GLU A 149 12.05 -12.22 23.37
C GLU A 149 12.58 -12.26 21.93
N VAL A 150 11.69 -12.34 20.94
CA VAL A 150 12.04 -12.38 19.51
C VAL A 150 12.69 -11.06 19.09
N LEU A 151 12.13 -9.92 19.49
CA LEU A 151 12.67 -8.60 19.18
C LEU A 151 14.07 -8.40 19.79
N SER A 152 14.32 -8.93 20.99
CA SER A 152 15.63 -8.89 21.64
C SER A 152 16.66 -9.73 20.88
N LYS A 153 16.28 -10.92 20.39
CA LYS A 153 17.12 -11.75 19.52
C LYS A 153 17.44 -11.06 18.19
N ILE A 154 16.47 -10.36 17.60
CA ILE A 154 16.71 -9.59 16.37
C ILE A 154 17.64 -8.41 16.68
N LYS A 155 17.44 -7.71 17.80
CA LYS A 155 18.22 -6.52 18.19
C LYS A 155 19.70 -6.83 18.36
N SER A 156 20.03 -7.98 18.94
CA SER A 156 21.43 -8.41 19.13
C SER A 156 22.16 -8.65 17.81
N MET A 157 21.44 -8.96 16.73
CA MET A 157 21.99 -9.11 15.39
C MET A 157 21.94 -7.80 14.59
N ASN A 158 20.81 -7.08 14.66
CA ASN A 158 20.56 -5.88 13.87
C ASN A 158 19.49 -5.00 14.56
N SER A 159 19.94 -3.89 15.16
CA SER A 159 19.07 -2.96 15.87
C SER A 159 18.01 -2.29 14.97
N LEU A 160 18.36 -1.95 13.74
CA LEU A 160 17.40 -1.38 12.78
C LEU A 160 16.29 -2.39 12.43
N ARG A 161 16.62 -3.67 12.21
CA ARG A 161 15.63 -4.70 11.90
C ARG A 161 14.70 -4.97 13.08
N SER A 162 15.22 -4.93 14.30
CA SER A 162 14.39 -5.03 15.51
C SER A 162 13.43 -3.83 15.60
N HIS A 163 13.92 -2.62 15.37
CA HIS A 163 13.09 -1.42 15.37
C HIS A 163 11.99 -1.41 14.29
N ILE A 164 12.31 -1.87 13.07
CA ILE A 164 11.31 -2.03 12.00
C ILE A 164 10.20 -2.99 12.42
N ALA A 165 10.56 -4.15 12.98
CA ALA A 165 9.60 -5.16 13.41
C ALA A 165 8.74 -4.67 14.58
N ASP A 166 9.36 -4.04 15.59
CA ASP A 166 8.65 -3.46 16.73
C ASP A 166 7.70 -2.33 16.32
N THR A 167 8.14 -1.44 15.42
CA THR A 167 7.29 -0.36 14.89
C THR A 167 6.10 -0.92 14.13
N TYR A 168 6.31 -1.94 13.29
CA TYR A 168 5.23 -2.62 12.60
C TYR A 168 4.20 -3.20 13.58
N LEU A 169 4.65 -3.89 14.63
CA LEU A 169 3.76 -4.50 15.62
C LEU A 169 2.92 -3.45 16.36
N ARG A 170 3.55 -2.36 16.81
CA ARG A 170 2.86 -1.23 17.45
C ARG A 170 1.80 -0.61 16.56
N GLU A 171 2.16 -0.30 15.32
CA GLU A 171 1.23 0.34 14.39
C GLU A 171 0.11 -0.60 13.93
N MET A 172 0.36 -1.90 13.89
CA MET A 172 -0.66 -2.92 13.66
C MET A 172 -1.62 -3.03 14.84
N ASP A 173 -1.12 -2.90 16.06
CA ASP A 173 -1.94 -2.87 17.28
C ASP A 173 -2.84 -1.62 17.29
N ASP A 174 -2.27 -0.43 17.06
CA ASP A 174 -3.03 0.83 16.92
C ASP A 174 -4.14 0.71 15.86
N ALA A 175 -3.81 0.12 14.70
CA ALA A 175 -4.78 -0.08 13.62
C ALA A 175 -5.86 -1.10 14.01
N ALA A 176 -5.49 -2.20 14.69
CA ALA A 176 -6.45 -3.20 15.14
C ALA A 176 -7.42 -2.61 16.17
N GLU A 177 -6.92 -1.87 17.16
CA GLU A 177 -7.75 -1.18 18.16
C GLU A 177 -8.72 -0.19 17.49
N ALA A 178 -8.22 0.65 16.58
CA ALA A 178 -9.06 1.61 15.87
C ALA A 178 -10.12 0.90 14.99
N ILE A 179 -9.78 -0.21 14.35
CA ILE A 179 -10.73 -1.00 13.56
C ILE A 179 -11.79 -1.61 14.47
N ILE A 180 -11.40 -2.24 15.58
CA ILE A 180 -12.31 -2.89 16.54
C ILE A 180 -13.25 -1.86 17.18
N SER A 181 -12.81 -0.63 17.45
CA SER A 181 -13.66 0.41 18.03
C SER A 181 -14.84 0.82 17.13
N ARG A 182 -14.86 0.39 15.87
CA ARG A 182 -15.94 0.63 14.91
C ARG A 182 -16.91 -0.54 14.80
N LEU A 183 -16.65 -1.66 15.47
CA LEU A 183 -17.55 -2.80 15.51
C LEU A 183 -18.69 -2.51 16.50
N ARG A 184 -19.92 -2.74 16.07
CA ARG A 184 -21.11 -2.63 16.94
C ARG A 184 -21.14 -3.69 18.04
#